data_AF-S7R6L6-F1
#
_entry.id   AF-S7R6L6-F1
#
_cell.length_a   1.000
_cell.length_b   1.000
_cell.length_c   1.000
_cell.angle_alpha   90.00
_cell.angle_beta   90.00
_cell.angle_gamma   90.00
#
_symmetry.space_group_name_H-M   'P 1'
#
loop_
_entity.id
_entity.type
_entity.pdbx_description
1 polymer ?
#
loop_
_entity_poly.entity_id
_entity_poly.type
_entity_poly.pdbx_seq_one_letter_code
_entity_poly.pdbx_strand_id
1 'polypeptide(L)'
;NSYQLELPPSLKARGIHNVFHSSLLRIYEPNDDRLFPGRTDEHVLITDDQATRDLGWEINRVLCHKGKGRQAAFQVEWKTGEAT
;
A
#
# COMPACT_ATOMS: atom_id res chain seq x y z
N ASN A 1 -4.37 8.74 28.31
CA ASN A 1 -3.47 8.73 27.14
C ASN A 1 -4.26 8.64 25.85
N SER A 2 -5.10 9.62 25.56
CA SER A 2 -5.84 9.75 24.31
C SER A 2 -5.46 11.08 23.67
N TYR A 3 -5.36 11.11 22.35
CA TYR A 3 -5.07 12.29 21.56
C TYR A 3 -5.95 12.30 20.33
N GLN A 4 -6.63 13.41 20.07
CA GLN A 4 -7.55 13.56 18.96
C GLN A 4 -6.86 14.24 17.78
N LEU A 5 -6.94 13.63 16.60
CA LEU A 5 -6.44 14.18 15.34
C LEU A 5 -7.63 14.59 14.45
N GLU A 6 -7.43 15.59 13.60
CA GLU A 6 -8.36 15.82 12.49
C GLU A 6 -8.02 14.84 11.36
N LEU A 7 -8.97 13.95 11.06
CA LEU A 7 -8.83 12.98 9.98
C LEU A 7 -9.47 13.51 8.68
N PRO A 8 -8.86 13.23 7.51
CA PRO A 8 -9.50 13.42 6.21
C PRO A 8 -10.87 12.72 6.12
N PRO A 9 -11.81 13.27 5.33
CA PRO A 9 -13.14 12.68 5.15
C PRO A 9 -13.11 11.22 4.67
N SER A 10 -12.14 10.85 3.84
CA SER A 10 -11.95 9.48 3.33
C SER A 10 -11.71 8.47 4.45
N LEU A 11 -10.98 8.85 5.50
CA LEU A 11 -10.73 7.99 6.66
C LEU A 11 -11.92 7.90 7.60
N LYS A 12 -12.61 9.03 7.80
CA LYS A 12 -13.86 9.07 8.59
C LYS A 12 -14.94 8.19 7.94
N ALA A 13 -15.08 8.24 6.61
CA ALA A 13 -16.02 7.43 5.85
C ALA A 13 -15.76 5.92 5.97
N ARG A 14 -14.51 5.53 6.23
CA ARG A 14 -14.12 4.13 6.48
C ARG A 14 -14.26 3.71 7.94
N GLY A 15 -14.78 4.58 8.81
CA GLY A 15 -14.99 4.28 10.23
C GLY A 15 -13.74 4.38 11.09
N ILE A 16 -12.65 5.01 10.61
CA ILE A 16 -11.45 5.21 11.43
C ILE A 16 -11.74 6.25 12.52
N HIS A 17 -11.57 5.85 13.79
CA HIS A 17 -11.69 6.76 14.92
C HIS A 17 -10.55 7.78 14.92
N ASN A 18 -10.90 9.02 15.21
CA ASN A 18 -9.96 10.13 15.22
C ASN A 18 -9.21 10.28 16.56
N VAL A 19 -9.33 9.32 17.46
CA VAL A 19 -8.69 9.30 18.77
C VAL A 19 -7.68 8.16 18.82
N PHE A 20 -6.42 8.51 19.10
CA PHE A 20 -5.30 7.59 19.15
C PHE A 20 -4.63 7.60 20.51
N HIS A 21 -3.89 6.54 20.84
CA HIS A 21 -3.09 6.52 22.05
C HIS A 21 -1.86 7.45 21.87
N SER A 22 -1.69 8.42 22.77
CA SER A 22 -0.68 9.48 22.62
C SER A 22 0.77 8.96 22.51
N SER A 23 1.09 7.81 23.13
CA SER A 23 2.43 7.22 23.05
C SER A 23 2.77 6.56 21.71
N LEU A 24 1.77 6.35 20.84
CA LEU A 24 1.96 5.74 19.53
C LEU A 24 2.09 6.78 18.41
N LEU A 25 1.88 8.06 18.72
CA LEU A 25 2.05 9.13 17.76
C LEU A 25 3.53 9.27 17.38
N ARG A 26 3.76 9.48 16.08
CA ARG A 26 5.09 9.72 15.50
C ARG A 26 5.08 11.04 14.75
N ILE A 27 6.24 11.68 14.67
CA ILE A 27 6.41 12.88 13.85
C ILE A 27 6.18 12.49 12.39
N TYR A 28 5.44 13.34 11.67
CA TYR A 28 5.18 13.15 10.25
C TYR A 28 6.48 13.35 9.45
N GLU A 29 6.81 12.38 8.62
CA GLU A 29 7.90 12.45 7.65
C GLU A 29 7.29 12.50 6.23
N PRO A 30 7.58 13.54 5.43
CA PRO A 30 7.03 13.66 4.08
C PRO A 30 7.57 12.55 3.18
N ASN A 31 6.77 12.15 2.19
CA ASN A 31 7.18 11.15 1.21
C ASN A 31 8.31 11.68 0.31
N ASP A 32 9.30 10.84 0.01
CA ASP A 32 10.29 11.12 -1.04
C ASP A 32 9.74 10.64 -2.39
N ASP A 33 9.21 11.57 -3.19
CA ASP A 33 8.61 11.28 -4.50
C ASP A 33 9.61 10.77 -5.54
N ARG A 34 10.92 10.94 -5.31
CA ARG A 34 11.96 10.40 -6.21
C ARG A 34 12.12 8.90 -5.98
N LEU A 35 11.99 8.46 -4.73
CA LEU A 35 12.08 7.05 -4.34
C LEU A 35 10.73 6.32 -4.44
N PHE A 36 9.63 7.03 -4.19
CA PHE A 36 8.27 6.48 -4.18
C PHE A 36 7.32 7.34 -5.01
N PRO A 37 7.48 7.36 -6.35
CA PRO A 37 6.60 8.09 -7.25
C PRO A 37 5.19 7.51 -7.20
N GLY A 38 4.17 8.37 -7.22
CA GLY A 38 2.76 7.93 -7.28
C GLY A 38 2.20 7.39 -5.95
N ARG A 39 2.79 7.76 -4.80
CA ARG A 39 2.14 7.55 -3.50
C ARG A 39 1.04 8.58 -3.27
N THR A 40 -0.10 8.32 -3.87
CA THR A 40 -1.36 8.96 -3.48
C THR A 40 -1.92 8.28 -2.23
N ASP A 41 -2.62 9.06 -1.40
CA ASP A 41 -3.38 8.56 -0.26
C ASP A 41 -4.25 7.36 -0.65
N GLU A 42 -4.85 7.40 -1.84
CA GLU A 42 -5.64 6.31 -2.43
C GLU A 42 -4.85 5.01 -2.62
N HIS A 43 -3.55 5.05 -2.88
CA HIS A 43 -2.69 3.87 -3.03
C HIS A 43 -2.12 3.35 -1.71
N VAL A 44 -1.98 4.21 -0.70
CA VAL A 44 -1.36 3.86 0.59
C VAL A 44 -2.40 3.45 1.62
N LEU A 45 -3.59 4.04 1.57
CA LEU A 45 -4.68 3.78 2.50
C LEU A 45 -5.44 2.50 2.17
N ILE A 46 -5.02 1.76 1.16
CA ILE A 46 -5.77 0.61 0.71
C ILE A 46 -5.67 -0.52 1.73
N THR A 47 -6.76 -0.76 2.45
CA THR A 47 -7.02 -2.09 3.00
C THR A 47 -7.43 -3.00 1.85
N ASP A 48 -6.91 -4.23 1.86
CA ASP A 48 -7.02 -5.34 0.88
C ASP A 48 -8.16 -5.25 -0.16
N ASP A 49 -9.38 -4.90 0.26
CA ASP A 49 -10.60 -4.96 -0.56
C ASP A 49 -10.72 -3.92 -1.70
N GLN A 50 -9.93 -2.84 -1.70
CA GLN A 50 -10.01 -1.79 -2.75
C GLN A 50 -8.74 -1.66 -3.59
N ALA A 51 -7.65 -2.37 -3.25
CA ALA A 51 -6.34 -2.19 -3.92
C ALA A 51 -6.32 -2.86 -5.27
N THR A 52 -7.06 -3.94 -5.32
CA THR A 52 -7.14 -4.86 -6.42
C THR A 52 -7.97 -4.32 -7.58
N ARG A 53 -8.72 -3.23 -7.40
CA ARG A 53 -9.65 -2.75 -8.43
C ARG A 53 -9.02 -1.86 -9.51
N ASP A 54 -8.04 -1.03 -9.16
CA ASP A 54 -7.47 -0.05 -10.10
C ASP A 54 -5.98 -0.27 -10.45
N LEU A 55 -5.29 -1.14 -9.73
CA LEU A 55 -3.95 -1.60 -10.10
C LEU A 55 -4.12 -2.76 -11.10
N GLY A 56 -4.28 -2.44 -12.38
CA GLY A 56 -4.53 -3.38 -13.50
C GLY A 56 -3.45 -4.45 -13.76
N TRP A 57 -2.66 -4.83 -12.76
CA TRP A 57 -1.66 -5.89 -12.79
C TRP A 57 -2.09 -7.03 -11.87
N GLU A 58 -3.17 -7.69 -12.25
CA GLU A 58 -3.61 -8.90 -11.56
C GLU A 58 -2.68 -10.07 -11.93
N ILE A 59 -1.64 -10.27 -11.13
CA ILE A 59 -0.83 -11.49 -11.18
C ILE A 59 -1.68 -12.64 -10.63
N ASN A 60 -1.73 -13.77 -11.33
CA ASN A 60 -2.39 -14.98 -10.85
C ASN A 60 -1.53 -15.65 -9.75
N ARG A 61 -0.25 -15.91 -10.04
CA ARG A 61 0.72 -16.47 -9.09
C ARG A 61 2.17 -16.26 -9.52
N VAL A 62 3.09 -16.37 -8.57
CA VAL A 62 4.53 -16.45 -8.82
C VAL A 62 4.90 -17.91 -9.12
N LEU A 63 5.56 -18.17 -10.24
CA LEU A 63 5.98 -19.52 -10.67
C LEU A 63 7.34 -19.91 -10.08
N CYS A 64 8.32 -19.01 -10.17
CA CYS A 64 9.65 -19.25 -9.61
C CYS A 64 10.38 -17.93 -9.31
N HIS A 65 11.47 -18.01 -8.55
CA HIS A 65 12.38 -16.88 -8.32
C HIS A 65 13.83 -17.32 -8.53
N LYS A 66 14.69 -16.38 -8.93
CA LYS A 66 16.13 -16.58 -9.04
C LYS A 66 16.87 -15.36 -8.50
N GLY A 67 18.03 -15.58 -7.91
CA GLY A 67 18.87 -14.51 -7.38
C GLY A 67 18.48 -14.08 -5.96
N LYS A 68 19.19 -13.08 -5.44
CA LYS A 68 18.96 -12.52 -4.09
C LYS A 68 19.20 -11.01 -4.10
N GLY A 69 18.55 -10.29 -3.20
CA GLY A 69 18.69 -8.83 -3.06
C GLY A 69 18.26 -8.11 -4.33
N ARG A 70 19.07 -7.14 -4.78
CA ARG A 70 18.80 -6.34 -6.00
C ARG A 70 18.83 -7.15 -7.31
N GLN A 71 19.31 -8.38 -7.28
CA GLN A 71 19.38 -9.27 -8.46
C GLN A 71 18.27 -10.33 -8.43
N ALA A 72 17.31 -10.23 -7.50
CA ALA A 72 16.18 -11.14 -7.48
C ALA A 72 15.25 -10.87 -8.68
N ALA A 73 14.98 -11.92 -9.45
CA ALA A 73 14.02 -11.92 -10.54
C ALA A 73 12.94 -12.97 -10.25
N PHE A 74 11.70 -12.65 -10.61
CA PHE A 74 10.53 -13.50 -10.39
C PHE A 74 9.89 -13.79 -11.73
N GLN A 75 9.56 -15.06 -11.96
CA GLN A 75 8.69 -15.46 -13.04
C GLN A 75 7.26 -15.45 -12.53
N VAL A 76 6.38 -14.74 -13.22
CA VAL A 76 4.98 -14.54 -12.83
C VAL A 76 4.04 -15.06 -13.90
N GLU A 77 2.92 -15.63 -13.47
CA GLU A 77 1.79 -15.99 -14.32
C GLU A 77 0.73 -14.89 -14.18
N TRP A 78 0.39 -14.24 -15.29
CA TRP A 78 -0.64 -13.22 -15.35
C TRP A 78 -2.03 -13.87 -15.36
N LYS A 79 -3.07 -13.15 -14.92
CA LYS A 79 -4.45 -13.66 -15.05
C LYS A 79 -4.90 -13.88 -16.50
N THR A 80 -4.23 -13.29 -17.48
CA THR A 80 -4.42 -13.57 -18.92
C THR A 80 -3.89 -14.95 -19.33
N GLY A 81 -3.15 -15.63 -18.46
CA GLY A 81 -2.51 -16.92 -18.71
C GLY A 81 -1.11 -16.82 -19.32
N GLU A 82 -0.63 -15.61 -19.60
CA GLU A 82 0.75 -15.38 -20.06
C GLU A 82 1.73 -15.54 -18.88
N ALA A 83 2.95 -16.01 -19.17
CA ALA A 83 4.01 -16.10 -18.18
C ALA A 83 5.18 -15.19 -18.59
N THR A 84 5.73 -14.40 -17.65
CA THR A 84 6.87 -13.50 -17.90
C THR A 84 7.88 -13.58 -16.76
#